data_AF-A0A2V7XC27-F1
#
_entry.id   AF-A0A2V7XC27-F1
#
_cell.length_a   1.000
_cell.length_b   1.000
_cell.length_c   1.000
_cell.angle_alpha   90.00
_cell.angle_beta   90.00
_cell.angle_gamma   90.00
#
_symmetry.space_group_name_H-M   'P 1'
#
loop_
_entity.id
_entity.type
_entity.pdbx_description
1 polymer ?
#
loop_
_entity_poly.entity_id
_entity_poly.type
_entity_poly.pdbx_seq_one_letter_code
_entity_poly.pdbx_strand_id
1 'polypeptide(L)'
;MDGLTGLAAVVMFFGVIIGIPAMYTFYRVRKLRTEERLAAMQRGVDVPMAAELSESARSRRAGILLVAGAIGYMLAFSIIARVEPDALMAAAFGAIPFTLGLGYFLDSTLIRRDARAS
;
A
#
# COMPACT_ATOMS: atom_id res chain seq x y z
N MET A 1 16.58 17.41 21.86
CA MET A 1 15.79 17.65 20.62
C MET A 1 16.46 17.05 19.38
N ASP A 2 17.69 16.53 19.49
CA ASP A 2 18.47 16.08 18.32
C ASP A 2 17.96 14.75 17.71
N GLY A 3 17.40 13.85 18.52
CA GLY A 3 16.87 12.56 18.05
C GLY A 3 15.62 12.65 17.17
N LEU A 4 14.71 13.60 17.47
CA LEU A 4 13.47 13.79 16.70
C LEU A 4 13.76 14.35 15.31
N THR A 5 14.71 15.28 15.21
CA THR A 5 15.16 15.86 13.95
C THR A 5 15.87 14.83 13.07
N GLY A 6 16.70 13.97 13.66
CA GLY A 6 17.35 12.86 12.95
C GLY A 6 16.34 11.85 12.40
N LEU A 7 15.36 11.44 13.21
CA LEU A 7 14.29 10.55 12.77
C LEU A 7 13.42 11.18 11.67
N ALA A 8 13.05 12.45 11.83
CA ALA A 8 12.31 13.18 10.81
C ALA A 8 13.08 13.25 9.49
N ALA A 9 14.39 13.51 9.53
CA ALA A 9 15.23 13.55 8.33
C ALA A 9 15.30 12.20 7.62
N VAL A 10 15.44 11.09 8.36
CA VAL A 10 15.47 9.73 7.79
C VAL A 10 14.12 9.36 7.18
N VAL A 11 13.02 9.61 7.89
CA VAL A 11 11.67 9.35 7.38
C VAL A 11 11.39 10.16 6.12
N MET A 12 11.78 11.44 6.11
CA MET A 12 11.57 12.31 4.96
C MET A 12 12.46 11.89 3.78
N PHE A 13 13.70 11.48 4.02
CA PHE A 13 14.61 10.99 2.98
C PHE A 13 14.07 9.70 2.34
N PHE A 14 13.75 8.67 3.12
CA PHE A 14 13.19 7.44 2.58
C PHE A 14 11.79 7.64 1.98
N GLY A 15 10.96 8.51 2.58
CA GLY A 15 9.64 8.85 2.06
C GLY A 15 9.70 9.48 0.66
N VAL A 16 10.65 10.40 0.44
CA VAL A 16 10.87 11.04 -0.86
C VAL A 16 11.49 10.05 -1.86
N ILE A 17 12.54 9.34 -1.44
CA ILE A 17 13.27 8.40 -2.31
C ILE A 17 12.41 7.21 -2.73
N ILE A 18 11.51 6.72 -1.89
CA ILE A 18 10.60 5.62 -2.24
C ILE A 18 9.34 6.14 -2.90
N GLY A 19 8.73 7.20 -2.33
CA GLY A 19 7.41 7.68 -2.73
C GLY A 19 7.38 8.26 -4.15
N ILE A 20 8.35 9.10 -4.51
CA ILE A 20 8.38 9.74 -5.84
C ILE A 20 8.54 8.71 -6.97
N PRO A 21 9.54 7.81 -6.97
CA PRO A 21 9.68 6.82 -8.04
C PRO A 21 8.57 5.77 -8.03
N ALA A 22 8.04 5.36 -6.87
CA ALA A 22 6.88 4.48 -6.81
C ALA A 22 5.66 5.13 -7.48
N MET A 23 5.42 6.42 -7.20
CA MET A 23 4.33 7.16 -7.82
C MET A 23 4.58 7.35 -9.32
N TYR A 24 5.80 7.73 -9.72
CA TYR A 24 6.16 7.90 -11.14
C TYR A 24 5.98 6.61 -11.94
N THR A 25 6.49 5.48 -11.45
CA THR A 25 6.35 4.17 -12.12
C THR A 25 4.89 3.75 -12.20
N PHE A 26 4.11 3.95 -11.15
CA PHE A 26 2.69 3.66 -11.13
C PHE A 26 1.89 4.48 -12.17
N TYR A 27 2.12 5.80 -12.21
CA TYR A 27 1.50 6.67 -13.20
C TYR A 27 1.93 6.33 -14.62
N ARG A 28 3.23 6.06 -14.83
CA ARG A 28 3.77 5.72 -16.15
C ARG A 28 3.18 4.42 -16.69
N VAL A 29 3.10 3.37 -15.88
CA VAL A 29 2.50 2.09 -16.27
C VAL A 29 1.01 2.25 -16.58
N ARG A 30 0.27 3.04 -15.79
CA ARG A 30 -1.15 3.33 -16.07
C ARG A 30 -1.33 4.09 -17.37
N LYS A 31 -0.49 5.10 -17.62
CA LYS A 31 -0.54 5.90 -18.85
C LYS A 31 -0.28 5.04 -20.08
N LEU A 32 0.79 4.23 -20.06
CA LEU A 32 1.14 3.32 -21.16
C LEU A 32 0.00 2.35 -21.48
N ARG A 33 -0.60 1.71 -20.46
CA ARG A 33 -1.75 0.81 -20.68
C ARG A 33 -2.96 1.53 -21.29
N THR A 34 -3.16 2.80 -20.95
CA THR A 34 -4.27 3.60 -21.50
C THR A 34 -4.01 3.95 -22.96
N GLU A 35 -2.78 4.32 -23.31
CA GLU A 35 -2.35 4.61 -24.68
C GLU A 35 -2.37 3.35 -25.56
N GLU A 36 -1.92 2.21 -25.04
CA GLU A 36 -2.01 0.91 -25.72
C GLU A 36 -3.46 0.52 -26.00
N ARG A 37 -4.36 0.72 -25.03
CA ARG A 37 -5.80 0.49 -25.20
C ARG A 37 -6.40 1.40 -26.28
N LEU A 38 -6.04 2.69 -26.31
CA LEU A 38 -6.49 3.64 -27.33
C LEU A 38 -5.98 3.28 -28.73
N ALA A 39 -4.71 2.92 -28.85
CA ALA A 39 -4.11 2.52 -30.12
C ALA A 39 -4.72 1.21 -30.67
N ALA A 40 -5.07 0.27 -29.80
CA ALA A 40 -5.73 -0.97 -30.20
C ALA A 40 -7.19 -0.75 -30.64
N MET A 41 -7.95 0.11 -29.94
CA MET A 41 -9.29 0.53 -30.39
C MET A 41 -9.26 1.20 -31.77
N GLN A 42 -8.26 2.07 -32.02
CA GLN A 42 -8.07 2.71 -33.34
C GLN A 42 -7.70 1.72 -34.44
N ARG A 43 -6.96 0.65 -34.10
CA ARG A 43 -6.60 -0.44 -35.02
C ARG A 43 -7.69 -1.50 -35.18
N GLY A 44 -8.82 -1.36 -34.48
CA GLY A 44 -9.91 -2.34 -34.49
C GLY A 44 -9.53 -3.69 -33.90
N VAL A 45 -8.48 -3.76 -33.07
CA VAL A 45 -8.00 -4.99 -32.45
C VAL A 45 -8.67 -5.13 -31.07
N ASP A 46 -9.27 -6.28 -30.82
CA ASP A 46 -9.88 -6.58 -29.53
C ASP A 46 -8.78 -6.72 -28.45
N VAL A 47 -8.85 -5.87 -27.43
CA VAL A 47 -7.86 -5.87 -26.33
C VAL A 47 -8.36 -6.83 -25.27
N PRO A 48 -7.64 -7.93 -24.97
CA PRO A 48 -7.99 -8.76 -23.82
C PRO A 48 -7.89 -7.89 -22.56
N MET A 49 -9.04 -7.55 -21.99
CA MET A 49 -9.13 -6.77 -20.78
C MET A 49 -8.48 -7.60 -19.67
N ALA A 50 -7.25 -7.25 -19.28
CA ALA A 50 -6.58 -7.87 -18.15
C ALA A 50 -7.58 -7.93 -17.00
N ALA A 51 -7.86 -9.13 -16.47
CA ALA A 51 -8.92 -9.34 -15.49
C ALA A 51 -8.78 -8.34 -14.35
N GLU A 52 -9.60 -7.29 -14.40
CA GLU A 52 -9.55 -6.27 -13.37
C GLU A 52 -10.08 -6.93 -12.11
N LEU A 53 -9.22 -7.00 -11.08
CA LEU A 53 -9.65 -7.47 -9.78
C LEU A 53 -10.88 -6.65 -9.39
N SER A 54 -11.93 -7.36 -8.99
CA SER A 54 -13.10 -6.72 -8.40
C SER A 54 -12.66 -5.80 -7.27
N GLU A 55 -13.41 -4.72 -7.05
CA GLU A 55 -13.06 -3.72 -6.06
C GLU A 55 -12.86 -4.34 -4.67
N SER A 56 -13.70 -5.33 -4.31
CA SER A 56 -13.55 -6.14 -3.10
C SER A 56 -12.23 -6.94 -3.04
N ALA A 57 -11.80 -7.57 -4.13
CA ALA A 57 -10.55 -8.32 -4.19
C ALA A 57 -9.32 -7.40 -4.09
N ARG A 58 -9.40 -6.20 -4.68
CA ARG A 58 -8.36 -5.17 -4.58
C ARG A 58 -8.24 -4.64 -3.15
N SER A 59 -9.38 -4.31 -2.53
CA SER A 59 -9.45 -3.83 -1.15
C SER A 59 -8.87 -4.86 -0.17
N ARG A 60 -9.29 -6.14 -0.29
CA ARG A 60 -8.72 -7.24 0.51
C ARG A 60 -7.21 -7.40 0.32
N ARG A 61 -6.69 -7.31 -0.91
CA ARG A 61 -5.25 -7.40 -1.18
C ARG A 61 -4.48 -6.28 -0.47
N ALA A 62 -4.98 -5.05 -0.54
CA ALA A 62 -4.39 -3.92 0.16
C ALA A 62 -4.38 -4.15 1.68
N GLY A 63 -5.50 -4.64 2.24
CA GLY A 63 -5.61 -5.02 3.64
C GLY A 63 -4.56 -6.04 4.08
N ILE A 64 -4.39 -7.14 3.31
CA ILE A 64 -3.38 -8.18 3.60
C ILE A 64 -1.97 -7.59 3.62
N LEU A 65 -1.61 -6.79 2.60
CA LEU A 65 -0.27 -6.24 2.49
C LEU A 65 0.04 -5.26 3.64
N LEU A 66 -0.93 -4.42 4.00
CA LEU A 66 -0.75 -3.46 5.10
C LEU A 66 -0.67 -4.14 6.46
N VAL A 67 -1.53 -5.12 6.75
CA VAL A 67 -1.47 -5.87 8.00
C VAL A 67 -0.19 -6.69 8.10
N ALA A 68 0.20 -7.41 7.03
CA ALA A 68 1.42 -8.20 7.03
C ALA A 68 2.68 -7.32 7.20
N GLY A 69 2.75 -6.21 6.47
CA GLY A 69 3.84 -5.23 6.60
C GLY A 69 3.90 -4.62 7.99
N ALA A 70 2.76 -4.26 8.56
CA ALA A 70 2.67 -3.72 9.92
C ALA A 70 3.13 -4.71 10.98
N ILE A 71 2.66 -5.96 10.92
CA ILE A 71 3.08 -7.02 11.85
C ILE A 71 4.58 -7.26 11.74
N GLY A 72 5.11 -7.39 10.51
CA GLY A 72 6.54 -7.57 10.27
C GLY A 72 7.37 -6.41 10.84
N TYR A 73 6.94 -5.17 10.60
CA TYR A 73 7.57 -3.96 11.13
C TYR A 73 7.56 -3.93 12.67
N MET A 74 6.38 -4.13 13.29
CA MET A 74 6.24 -4.16 14.75
C MET A 74 7.12 -5.25 15.38
N LEU A 75 7.14 -6.46 14.81
CA LEU A 75 7.95 -7.56 15.31
C LEU A 75 9.45 -7.26 15.18
N ALA A 76 9.89 -6.73 14.03
CA ALA A 76 11.29 -6.39 13.82
C ALA A 76 11.79 -5.39 14.87
N PHE A 77 11.07 -4.29 15.08
CA PHE A 77 11.45 -3.29 16.09
C PHE A 77 11.29 -3.79 17.53
N SER A 78 10.32 -4.68 17.79
CA SER A 78 10.18 -5.32 19.11
C SER A 78 11.33 -6.27 19.43
N ILE A 79 11.93 -6.92 18.43
CA ILE A 79 13.13 -7.76 18.59
C ILE A 79 14.36 -6.87 18.82
N ILE A 80 14.51 -5.79 18.05
CA ILE A 80 15.61 -4.83 18.23
C ILE A 80 15.56 -4.20 19.63
N ALA A 81 14.37 -3.95 20.15
CA ALA A 81 14.17 -3.39 21.48
C ALA A 81 14.75 -4.23 22.63
N ARG A 82 15.08 -5.50 22.39
CA ARG A 82 15.79 -6.33 23.37
C ARG A 82 17.22 -5.85 23.62
N VAL A 83 17.83 -5.17 22.66
CA VAL A 83 19.18 -4.60 22.75
C VAL A 83 19.12 -3.09 22.95
N GLU A 84 18.19 -2.41 22.28
CA GLU A 84 18.02 -0.95 22.36
C GLU A 84 16.56 -0.58 22.69
N PRO A 85 16.21 -0.39 23.97
CA PRO A 85 14.82 -0.23 24.41
C PRO A 85 14.04 0.90 23.71
N ASP A 86 14.71 1.97 23.30
CA ASP A 86 14.11 3.10 22.58
C ASP A 86 13.49 2.70 21.23
N ALA A 87 13.91 1.56 20.66
CA ALA A 87 13.33 1.01 19.44
C ALA A 87 11.84 0.61 19.59
N LEU A 88 11.32 0.46 20.82
CA LEU A 88 9.88 0.25 21.05
C LEU A 88 9.02 1.40 20.54
N MET A 89 9.54 2.63 20.60
CA MET A 89 8.84 3.80 20.06
C MET A 89 8.63 3.67 18.56
N ALA A 90 9.63 3.12 17.84
CA ALA A 90 9.50 2.83 16.41
C ALA A 90 8.42 1.76 16.18
N ALA A 91 8.40 0.68 16.95
CA ALA A 91 7.39 -0.38 16.80
C ALA A 91 5.94 0.16 16.88
N ALA A 92 5.67 1.14 17.74
CA ALA A 92 4.34 1.76 17.85
C ALA A 92 3.82 2.37 16.53
N PHE A 93 4.69 2.87 15.66
CA PHE A 93 4.28 3.41 14.36
C PHE A 93 3.68 2.36 13.43
N GLY A 94 3.97 1.07 13.66
CA GLY A 94 3.34 -0.03 12.92
C GLY A 94 1.83 -0.14 13.16
N ALA A 95 1.29 0.46 14.23
CA ALA A 95 -0.14 0.49 14.48
C ALA A 95 -0.92 1.26 13.37
N ILE A 96 -0.28 2.24 12.72
CA ILE A 96 -0.89 3.03 11.65
C ILE A 96 -1.22 2.16 10.43
N PRO A 97 -0.23 1.50 9.76
CA PRO A 97 -0.56 0.59 8.66
C PRO A 97 -1.40 -0.61 9.10
N PHE A 98 -1.28 -1.07 10.36
CA PHE A 98 -2.12 -2.16 10.88
C PHE A 98 -3.61 -1.79 10.87
N THR A 99 -3.96 -0.64 11.45
CA THR A 99 -5.34 -0.14 11.50
C THR A 99 -5.89 0.18 10.12
N LEU A 100 -5.08 0.76 9.23
CA LEU A 100 -5.45 0.94 7.81
C LEU A 100 -5.75 -0.39 7.13
N GLY A 101 -4.92 -1.41 7.35
CA GLY A 101 -5.13 -2.74 6.80
C GLY A 101 -6.43 -3.40 7.27
N LEU A 102 -6.78 -3.22 8.55
CA LEU A 102 -8.09 -3.65 9.08
C LEU A 102 -9.25 -2.89 8.44
N GLY A 103 -9.11 -1.58 8.21
CA GLY A 103 -10.08 -0.77 7.48
C GLY A 103 -10.35 -1.29 6.08
N TYR A 104 -9.31 -1.67 5.33
CA TYR A 104 -9.46 -2.29 4.00
C TYR A 104 -10.16 -3.66 4.06
N PHE A 105 -10.01 -4.43 5.13
CA PHE A 105 -10.80 -5.65 5.29
C PHE A 105 -12.29 -5.34 5.48
N LEU A 106 -12.63 -4.36 6.33
CA LEU A 106 -14.02 -3.93 6.51
C LEU A 106 -14.62 -3.44 5.18
N ASP A 107 -13.90 -2.58 4.46
CA ASP A 107 -14.30 -2.09 3.13
C ASP A 107 -14.58 -3.25 2.16
N SER A 108 -13.68 -4.24 2.08
CA SER A 108 -13.88 -5.42 1.23
C SER A 108 -15.12 -6.24 1.61
N THR A 109 -15.49 -6.26 2.90
CA THR A 109 -16.71 -6.94 3.36
C THR A 109 -17.96 -6.15 3.04
N LEU A 110 -17.94 -4.82 3.15
CA LEU A 110 -19.06 -3.94 2.83
C LEU A 110 -19.37 -3.97 1.34
N ILE A 111 -18.36 -3.79 0.47
CA ILE A 111 -18.52 -3.88 -1.00
C ILE A 111 -19.15 -5.21 -1.40
N ARG A 112 -18.73 -6.30 -0.76
CA ARG A 112 -19.24 -7.64 -1.04
C ARG A 112 -20.68 -7.85 -0.52
N ARG A 113 -21.11 -7.10 0.49
CA ARG A 113 -22.50 -7.10 0.98
C ARG A 113 -23.39 -6.27 0.05
N ASP A 114 -22.96 -5.08 -0.33
CA ASP A 114 -23.71 -4.20 -1.23
C ASP A 114 -23.94 -4.86 -2.61
N ALA A 115 -22.92 -5.53 -3.14
CA ALA A 115 -23.02 -6.28 -4.39
C ALA A 115 -23.95 -7.50 -4.34
N ARG A 116 -24.37 -7.94 -3.14
CA ARG A 116 -25.36 -9.02 -2.95
C ARG A 116 -26.77 -8.49 -2.68
N ALA A 117 -26.90 -7.22 -2.32
CA ALA A 117 -28.17 -6.57 -2.00
C ALA A 117 -28.80 -5.87 -3.21
N SER A 118 -28.04 -5.70 -4.30
CA SER A 118 -28.49 -5.23 -5.62
C SER A 118 -28.78 -6.40 -6.54
#